data_AF-A0A9E3Q959-F1
#
_entry.id   AF-A0A9E3Q959-F1
#
_cell.length_a   1.000
_cell.length_b   1.000
_cell.length_c   1.000
_cell.angle_alpha   90.00
_cell.angle_beta   90.00
_cell.angle_gamma   90.00
#
_symmetry.space_group_name_H-M   'P 1'
#
loop_
_entity.id
_entity.type
_entity.pdbx_description
1 polymer ?
#
loop_
_entity_poly.entity_id
_entity_poly.type
_entity_poly.pdbx_seq_one_letter_code
_entity_poly.pdbx_strand_id
1 'polypeptide(L)'
;MAETPTKKSSIQAAPTRALKDVDIASKVLEFIPEDAASYYKVVPLGVVDGVLEVGAINPNDLEARDALNFISAKIGMPYKLFQITENDLKFVP
;
A
#
# COMPACT_ATOMS: atom_id res chain seq x y z
N MET A 1 9.88 11.06 34.83
CA MET A 1 8.83 10.02 34.83
C MET A 1 7.72 10.55 33.94
N ALA A 2 7.41 9.93 32.78
CA ALA A 2 6.66 8.66 32.62
C ALA A 2 5.17 8.87 33.01
N GLU A 3 4.14 8.58 32.20
CA GLU A 3 4.00 8.00 30.83
C GLU A 3 2.84 8.72 30.07
N THR A 4 2.32 8.39 28.87
CA THR A 4 2.49 7.30 27.87
C THR A 4 2.38 7.85 26.43
N PRO A 5 3.03 7.27 25.39
CA PRO A 5 2.58 7.44 24.01
C PRO A 5 1.31 6.61 23.76
N THR A 6 0.23 7.25 23.31
CA THR A 6 -1.08 6.61 23.12
C THR A 6 -1.14 5.64 21.94
N LYS A 7 -0.66 4.41 22.16
CA LYS A 7 -0.88 3.24 21.29
C LYS A 7 -2.34 2.78 21.42
N LYS A 8 -3.26 3.37 20.66
CA LYS A 8 -4.65 2.89 20.61
C LYS A 8 -4.71 1.50 19.96
N SER A 9 -5.10 0.53 20.78
CA SER A 9 -5.33 -0.86 20.39
C SER A 9 -6.76 -1.05 19.87
N SER A 10 -6.94 -1.74 18.74
CA SER A 10 -8.20 -2.42 18.39
C SER A 10 -8.07 -3.34 17.17
N ILE A 11 -7.70 -4.58 17.43
CA ILE A 11 -8.20 -5.82 16.80
C ILE A 11 -9.00 -5.65 15.48
N GLN A 12 -8.39 -6.01 14.35
CA GLN A 12 -9.07 -6.54 13.18
C GLN A 12 -8.18 -7.66 12.60
N ALA A 13 -8.79 -8.71 12.04
CA ALA A 13 -8.10 -9.96 11.70
C ALA A 13 -7.26 -9.91 10.39
N ALA A 14 -6.86 -8.71 9.97
CA ALA A 14 -5.93 -8.47 8.88
C ALA A 14 -4.77 -7.61 9.40
N PRO A 15 -3.50 -7.89 9.03
CA PRO A 15 -2.36 -7.10 9.47
C PRO A 15 -2.41 -5.71 8.83
N THR A 16 -2.98 -4.73 9.54
CA THR A 16 -3.03 -3.33 9.11
C THR A 16 -1.61 -2.76 9.11
N ARG A 17 -1.05 -2.56 7.92
CA ARG A 17 0.26 -1.89 7.76
C ARG A 17 0.04 -0.39 7.75
N ALA A 18 0.55 0.29 8.77
CA ALA A 18 0.63 1.74 8.76
C ALA A 18 1.74 2.17 7.80
N LEU A 19 1.47 3.10 6.88
CA LEU A 19 2.48 3.61 5.94
C LEU A 19 3.59 4.41 6.63
N LYS A 20 3.37 4.79 7.89
CA LYS A 20 4.25 5.62 8.71
C LYS A 20 5.66 5.08 9.01
N ASP A 21 5.90 3.79 8.72
CA ASP A 21 7.17 3.09 8.92
C ASP A 21 7.64 2.40 7.61
N VAL A 22 6.95 2.66 6.49
CA VAL A 22 7.21 2.04 5.19
C VAL A 22 8.06 2.99 4.36
N ASP A 23 9.34 2.66 4.18
CA ASP A 23 10.23 3.36 3.26
C ASP A 23 9.85 2.98 1.81
N ILE A 24 8.95 3.77 1.21
CA ILE A 24 8.59 3.61 -0.21
C ILE A 24 9.76 4.13 -1.04
N ALA A 25 10.67 3.23 -1.42
CA ALA A 25 11.75 3.58 -2.33
C ALA A 25 11.18 4.13 -3.66
N SER A 26 11.76 5.20 -4.20
CA SER A 26 11.25 5.83 -5.44
C SER A 26 11.19 4.85 -6.62
N LYS A 27 12.06 3.83 -6.61
CA LYS A 27 12.09 2.73 -7.59
C LYS A 27 10.82 1.86 -7.60
N VAL A 28 10.02 1.87 -6.53
CA VAL A 28 8.73 1.15 -6.48
C VAL A 28 7.60 1.99 -7.10
N LEU A 29 7.70 3.32 -7.01
CA LEU A 29 6.85 4.27 -7.75
C LEU A 29 7.15 4.27 -9.26
N GLU A 30 8.33 3.82 -9.69
CA GLU A 30 8.59 3.52 -11.11
C GLU A 30 7.79 2.30 -11.62
N PHE A 31 7.34 1.40 -10.74
CA PHE A 31 6.46 0.28 -11.11
C PHE A 31 4.99 0.68 -11.13
N ILE A 32 4.51 1.38 -10.09
CA ILE A 32 3.14 1.93 -10.02
C ILE A 32 3.20 3.45 -10.22
N PRO A 33 2.78 3.98 -11.38
CA PRO A 33 2.81 5.43 -11.63
C PRO A 33 1.88 6.18 -10.66
N GLU A 34 2.26 7.39 -10.30
CA GLU A 34 1.55 8.25 -9.34
C GLU A 34 0.09 8.51 -9.74
N ASP A 35 -0.20 8.67 -11.04
CA ASP A 35 -1.57 8.74 -11.57
C ASP A 35 -2.41 7.53 -11.14
N ALA A 36 -1.90 6.31 -11.30
CA ALA A 36 -2.61 5.09 -10.91
C ALA A 36 -2.78 5.00 -9.39
N ALA A 37 -1.75 5.39 -8.63
CA ALA A 37 -1.81 5.47 -7.18
C ALA A 37 -2.91 6.44 -6.69
N SER A 38 -2.93 7.65 -7.25
CA SER A 38 -3.87 8.71 -6.92
C SER A 38 -5.29 8.46 -7.41
N TYR A 39 -5.46 7.83 -8.58
CA TYR A 39 -6.75 7.53 -9.19
C TYR A 39 -7.44 6.36 -8.49
N TYR A 40 -6.78 5.20 -8.43
CA TYR A 40 -7.35 3.98 -7.83
C TYR A 40 -7.22 3.91 -6.31
N LYS A 41 -6.67 4.94 -5.67
CA LYS A 41 -6.39 4.99 -4.22
C LYS A 41 -5.57 3.80 -3.73
N VAL A 42 -4.49 3.53 -4.47
CA VAL A 42 -3.48 2.50 -4.19
C VAL A 42 -2.11 3.13 -3.94
N VAL A 43 -1.22 2.44 -3.25
CA VAL A 43 0.13 2.91 -2.91
C VAL A 43 1.08 1.72 -2.94
N PRO A 44 2.15 1.71 -3.78
CA PRO A 44 3.20 0.70 -3.65
C PRO A 44 3.88 0.84 -2.27
N LEU A 45 3.91 -0.24 -1.49
CA LEU A 45 4.59 -0.30 -0.21
C LEU A 45 6.08 -0.65 -0.38
N GLY A 46 6.39 -1.53 -1.34
CA GLY A 46 7.72 -2.10 -1.49
C GLY A 46 7.73 -3.26 -2.48
N VAL A 47 8.93 -3.74 -2.82
CA VAL A 47 9.10 -5.09 -3.40
C VAL A 47 9.86 -5.93 -2.38
N VAL A 48 9.27 -7.03 -1.94
CA VAL A 48 9.86 -7.96 -0.98
C VAL A 48 9.87 -9.34 -1.61
N ASP A 49 11.04 -9.98 -1.68
CA ASP A 49 11.23 -11.32 -2.26
C ASP A 49 10.70 -11.46 -3.72
N GLY A 50 10.78 -10.37 -4.50
CA GLY A 50 10.24 -10.34 -5.87
C GLY A 50 8.72 -10.18 -5.96
N VAL A 51 8.03 -9.89 -4.85
CA VAL A 51 6.59 -9.62 -4.78
C VAL A 51 6.36 -8.12 -4.55
N LEU A 52 5.56 -7.48 -5.41
CA LEU A 52 5.16 -6.08 -5.27
C LEU A 52 4.08 -5.93 -4.20
N GLU A 53 4.43 -5.40 -3.03
CA GLU A 53 3.48 -5.13 -1.96
C GLU A 53 2.76 -3.80 -2.21
N VAL A 54 1.43 -3.77 -2.13
CA VAL A 54 0.61 -2.61 -2.49
C VAL A 54 -0.51 -2.41 -1.47
N GLY A 55 -0.59 -1.22 -0.88
CA GLY A 55 -1.73 -0.80 -0.08
C GLY A 55 -2.86 -0.29 -0.97
N ALA A 56 -4.11 -0.66 -0.70
CA ALA A 56 -5.30 -0.05 -1.27
C ALA A 56 -6.26 0.37 -0.15
N ILE A 57 -6.98 1.48 -0.34
CA ILE A 57 -8.09 1.88 0.55
C ILE A 57 -9.19 0.83 0.54
N ASN A 58 -9.50 0.30 -0.64
CA ASN A 58 -10.51 -0.72 -0.85
C ASN A 58 -9.93 -1.89 -1.67
N PRO A 59 -9.48 -2.99 -1.05
CA PRO A 59 -8.93 -4.15 -1.77
C PRO A 59 -9.99 -4.96 -2.56
N ASN A 60 -11.27 -4.63 -2.41
CA ASN A 60 -12.38 -5.17 -3.20
C ASN A 60 -12.75 -4.29 -4.40
N ASP A 61 -12.10 -3.14 -4.57
CA ASP A 61 -12.32 -2.27 -5.70
C ASP A 61 -11.86 -2.93 -7.00
N LEU A 62 -12.75 -3.02 -7.99
CA LEU A 62 -12.48 -3.72 -9.24
C LEU A 62 -11.44 -2.97 -10.09
N GLU A 63 -11.47 -1.64 -10.07
CA GLU A 63 -10.58 -0.80 -10.87
C GLU A 63 -9.16 -0.85 -10.31
N ALA A 64 -9.02 -0.74 -8.98
CA ALA A 64 -7.73 -0.94 -8.31
C ALA A 64 -7.14 -2.32 -8.60
N ARG A 65 -7.96 -3.38 -8.56
CA ARG A 65 -7.49 -4.75 -8.83
C ARG A 65 -7.06 -4.94 -10.29
N ASP A 66 -7.78 -4.35 -11.24
CA ASP A 66 -7.42 -4.41 -12.67
C ASP A 66 -6.10 -3.68 -12.94
N ALA A 67 -5.95 -2.46 -12.42
CA ALA A 67 -4.72 -1.66 -12.56
C ALA A 67 -3.49 -2.38 -11.97
N LEU A 68 -3.62 -2.97 -10.77
CA LEU A 68 -2.54 -3.74 -10.16
C LEU A 68 -2.23 -5.03 -10.91
N ASN A 69 -3.26 -5.70 -11.45
CA ASN A 69 -3.07 -6.86 -12.32
C ASN A 69 -2.29 -6.47 -13.59
N PHE A 70 -2.68 -5.38 -14.28
CA PHE A 70 -1.98 -4.85 -15.44
C PHE A 70 -0.51 -4.50 -15.15
N ILE A 71 -0.24 -3.79 -14.04
CA ILE A 71 1.12 -3.44 -13.62
C ILE A 71 1.94 -4.69 -13.31
N SER A 72 1.38 -5.65 -12.55
CA SER A 72 2.05 -6.90 -12.21
C SER A 72 2.41 -7.74 -13.44
N ALA A 73 1.52 -7.79 -14.43
CA ALA A 73 1.76 -8.45 -15.72
C ALA A 73 2.83 -7.71 -16.55
N LYS A 74 2.84 -6.37 -16.54
CA LYS A 74 3.84 -5.54 -17.24
C LYS A 74 5.26 -5.73 -16.69
N ILE A 75 5.40 -5.83 -15.37
CA ILE A 75 6.71 -6.01 -14.70
C ILE A 75 7.10 -7.48 -14.51
N GLY A 76 6.19 -8.42 -14.77
CA GLY A 76 6.41 -9.86 -14.61
C GLY A 76 6.56 -10.33 -13.16
N MET A 77 6.13 -9.54 -12.18
CA MET A 77 6.22 -9.85 -10.75
C MET A 77 4.83 -9.91 -10.12
N PRO A 78 4.51 -10.92 -9.29
CA PRO A 78 3.23 -10.98 -8.59
C PRO A 78 3.09 -9.80 -7.62
N TYR A 79 1.86 -9.34 -7.42
CA TYR A 79 1.55 -8.30 -6.44
C TYR A 79 0.77 -8.84 -5.25
N LYS A 80 0.79 -8.09 -4.14
CA LYS A 80 0.13 -8.45 -2.89
C LYS A 80 -0.61 -7.24 -2.33
N LEU A 81 -1.94 -7.33 -2.38
CA LEU A 81 -2.84 -6.29 -1.85
C LEU A 81 -2.89 -6.32 -0.32
N PHE A 82 -2.71 -5.15 0.28
CA PHE A 82 -2.90 -4.86 1.69
C PHE A 82 -4.00 -3.80 1.84
N GLN A 83 -4.84 -3.93 2.86
CA GLN A 83 -5.79 -2.87 3.20
C GLN A 83 -5.07 -1.79 4.01
N ILE A 84 -5.03 -0.57 3.50
CA ILE A 84 -4.55 0.64 4.19
C ILE A 84 -5.71 1.59 4.47
N THR A 85 -5.55 2.55 5.39
CA THR A 85 -6.61 3.53 5.66
C THR A 85 -6.43 4.80 4.83
N GLU A 86 -7.48 5.62 4.71
CA GLU A 86 -7.38 6.93 4.07
C GLU A 86 -6.39 7.86 4.79
N ASN A 87 -6.10 7.59 6.07
CA ASN A 87 -5.09 8.32 6.83
C ASN A 87 -3.66 7.93 6.44
N ASP A 88 -3.45 6.69 5.97
CA ASP A 88 -2.17 6.23 5.45
C ASP A 88 -1.93 6.75 4.03
N LEU A 89 -2.93 6.69 3.14
CA LEU A 89 -2.76 7.13 1.74
C LEU A 89 -2.42 8.61 1.61
N LYS A 90 -3.02 9.48 2.44
CA LYS A 90 -2.70 10.93 2.46
C LYS A 90 -1.30 11.25 3.04
N PHE A 91 -0.60 10.24 3.54
CA PHE A 91 0.74 10.38 4.11
C PHE A 91 1.85 10.15 3.06
N VAL A 92 1.48 9.73 1.85
CA VAL A 92 2.37 9.74 0.69
C VAL A 92 2.57 11.20 0.24
N PRO A 93 3.82 11.71 0.21
CA PRO A 93 4.13 13.09 -0.15
C PRO A 93 4.12 13.34 -1.67
#